data_AF-A0A9J6GH18-F1
#
_entry.id   AF-A0A9J6GH18-F1
#
_cell.length_a   1.000
_cell.length_b   1.000
_cell.length_c   1.000
_cell.angle_alpha   90.00
_cell.angle_beta   90.00
_cell.angle_gamma   90.00
#
_symmetry.space_group_name_H-M   'P 1'
#
loop_
_entity.id
_entity.type
_entity.pdbx_description
1 polymer ?
#
loop_
_entity_poly.entity_id
_entity_poly.type
_entity_poly.pdbx_seq_one_letter_code
_entity_poly.pdbx_strand_id
1 'polypeptide(L)'
;MKEANLLRLFEAFGLSRTLFVAPFLKLTKAQKSKFDIIIRNVIKSSLHLPSNTSTATILSLGVSNTLDEVIEATNASQQQRLLCSITGRRILQRLGYKSRDIAEDMKDLPKDVREELTISPLPRNMNPAYREGRAVPLQVRYGGRPYVLYTDATEHLRKKLTRKSQ
;
A
#
# COMPACT_ATOMS: atom_id res chain seq x y z
N MET A 1 5.78 -24.99 12.81
CA MET A 1 5.36 -23.57 12.77
C MET A 1 4.06 -23.43 13.58
N LYS A 2 3.84 -22.30 14.27
CA LYS A 2 2.54 -22.04 14.93
C LYS A 2 1.45 -21.71 13.88
N GLU A 3 0.20 -22.07 14.14
CA GLU A 3 -0.94 -21.88 13.22
C GLU A 3 -1.08 -20.43 12.73
N ALA A 4 -0.94 -19.47 13.65
CA ALA A 4 -0.97 -18.04 13.31
C ALA A 4 0.12 -17.64 12.30
N ASN A 5 1.28 -18.30 12.31
CA ASN A 5 2.34 -18.00 11.34
C ASN A 5 2.00 -18.55 9.95
N LEU A 6 1.32 -19.71 9.87
CA LEU A 6 0.86 -20.28 8.60
C LEU A 6 -0.24 -19.42 7.98
N LEU A 7 -1.18 -18.94 8.79
CA LEU A 7 -2.21 -18.00 8.33
C LEU A 7 -1.58 -16.72 7.79
N ARG A 8 -0.65 -16.11 8.52
CA ARG A 8 0.09 -14.93 8.05
C ARG A 8 0.88 -15.19 6.78
N LEU A 9 1.47 -16.37 6.65
CA LEU A 9 2.18 -16.76 5.43
C LEU A 9 1.22 -16.87 4.25
N PHE A 10 0.06 -17.50 4.44
CA PHE A 10 -0.97 -17.57 3.41
C PHE A 10 -1.51 -16.19 3.04
N GLU A 11 -1.72 -15.31 4.01
CA GLU A 11 -2.15 -13.93 3.79
C GLU A 11 -1.10 -13.16 2.95
N ALA A 12 0.16 -13.25 3.36
CA ALA A 12 1.26 -12.52 2.73
C ALA A 12 1.58 -12.99 1.31
N PHE A 13 1.43 -14.28 1.00
CA PHE A 13 1.81 -14.84 -0.30
C PHE A 13 0.62 -15.27 -1.15
N GLY A 14 -0.35 -15.97 -0.56
CA GLY A 14 -1.53 -16.47 -1.26
C GLY A 14 -2.52 -15.34 -1.56
N LEU A 15 -2.98 -14.65 -0.51
CA LEU A 15 -3.96 -13.58 -0.68
C LEU A 15 -3.38 -12.36 -1.37
N SER A 16 -2.14 -11.97 -1.11
CA SER A 16 -1.51 -10.83 -1.82
C SER A 16 -1.47 -11.02 -3.34
N ARG A 17 -1.21 -12.26 -3.80
CA ARG A 17 -1.17 -12.57 -5.22
C ARG A 17 -2.57 -12.59 -5.83
N THR A 18 -3.57 -13.13 -5.13
CA THR A 18 -4.95 -13.12 -5.61
C THR A 18 -5.52 -11.70 -5.62
N LEU A 19 -5.25 -10.89 -4.59
CA LEU A 19 -5.58 -9.46 -4.47
C LEU A 19 -5.10 -8.66 -5.68
N PHE A 20 -3.90 -8.95 -6.18
CA PHE A 20 -3.34 -8.21 -7.30
C PHE A 20 -4.07 -8.48 -8.63
N VAL A 21 -4.59 -9.70 -8.83
CA VAL A 21 -5.10 -10.14 -10.13
C VAL A 21 -6.62 -10.21 -10.18
N ALA A 22 -7.25 -10.76 -9.14
CA ALA A 22 -8.66 -11.09 -9.12
C ALA A 22 -9.61 -9.90 -9.36
N PRO A 23 -9.37 -8.67 -8.84
CA PRO A 23 -10.26 -7.53 -9.07
C PRO A 23 -10.33 -7.09 -10.53
N PHE A 24 -9.28 -7.36 -11.31
CA PHE A 24 -9.15 -6.89 -12.70
C PHE A 24 -9.54 -7.95 -13.73
N LEU A 25 -9.82 -9.17 -13.29
CA LEU A 25 -10.29 -10.25 -14.14
C LEU A 25 -11.82 -10.34 -14.15
N LYS A 26 -12.39 -10.62 -15.33
CA LYS A 26 -13.81 -10.97 -15.46
C LYS A 26 -14.02 -12.42 -15.03
N LEU A 27 -14.14 -12.65 -13.72
CA LEU A 27 -14.37 -13.98 -13.15
C LEU A 27 -15.85 -14.36 -13.17
N THR A 28 -16.14 -15.57 -13.66
CA THR A 28 -17.47 -16.16 -13.54
C THR A 28 -17.75 -16.61 -12.11
N LYS A 29 -19.03 -16.76 -11.73
CA LYS A 29 -19.42 -17.24 -10.39
C LYS A 29 -18.77 -18.59 -10.04
N ALA A 30 -18.67 -19.50 -11.01
CA ALA A 30 -18.03 -20.80 -10.82
C ALA A 30 -16.54 -20.67 -10.53
N GLN A 31 -15.84 -19.76 -11.20
CA GLN A 31 -14.41 -19.50 -10.94
C GLN A 31 -14.20 -18.89 -9.56
N LYS A 32 -15.03 -17.93 -9.16
CA LYS A 32 -14.98 -17.35 -7.80
C LYS A 32 -15.16 -18.42 -6.74
N SER A 33 -16.16 -19.28 -6.90
CA SER A 33 -16.40 -20.40 -5.98
C SER A 33 -15.20 -21.35 -5.87
N LYS A 34 -14.48 -21.61 -6.98
CA LYS A 34 -13.24 -22.40 -6.94
C LYS A 34 -12.15 -21.73 -6.11
N PHE A 35 -11.98 -20.42 -6.22
CA PHE A 35 -11.04 -19.68 -5.37
C PHE A 35 -11.43 -19.77 -3.90
N ASP A 36 -12.70 -19.60 -3.55
CA ASP A 36 -13.17 -19.71 -2.17
C ASP A 36 -12.97 -21.14 -1.61
N ILE A 37 -13.08 -22.18 -2.45
CA ILE A 37 -12.73 -23.56 -2.05
C ILE A 37 -11.24 -23.66 -1.73
N ILE A 38 -10.37 -23.12 -2.58
CA ILE A 38 -8.92 -23.14 -2.36
C ILE A 38 -8.55 -22.40 -1.09
N ILE A 39 -9.08 -21.18 -0.89
CA ILE A 39 -8.85 -20.37 0.31
C ILE A 39 -9.24 -21.16 1.56
N ARG A 40 -10.46 -21.73 1.59
CA ARG A 40 -10.94 -22.53 2.72
C ARG A 40 -10.09 -23.76 2.98
N ASN A 41 -9.64 -24.46 1.94
CA ASN A 41 -8.79 -25.64 2.10
C ASN A 41 -7.42 -25.28 2.70
N VAL A 42 -6.84 -24.15 2.30
CA VAL A 42 -5.57 -23.68 2.89
C VAL A 42 -5.75 -23.27 4.35
N ILE A 43 -6.87 -22.64 4.70
CA ILE A 43 -7.16 -22.27 6.10
C ILE A 43 -7.39 -23.51 6.95
N LYS A 44 -8.17 -24.49 6.47
CA LYS A 44 -8.35 -25.78 7.14
C LYS A 44 -7.00 -26.43 7.42
N SER A 45 -6.13 -26.47 6.41
CA SER A 45 -4.77 -27.01 6.55
C SER A 45 -3.93 -26.21 7.57
N SER A 46 -3.99 -24.89 7.54
CA SER A 46 -3.22 -24.00 8.43
C SER A 46 -3.65 -24.09 9.91
N LEU A 47 -4.92 -24.40 10.14
CA LEU A 47 -5.53 -24.58 11.47
C LEU A 47 -5.62 -26.06 11.90
N HIS A 48 -5.02 -26.98 11.13
CA HIS A 48 -5.12 -28.42 11.36
C HIS A 48 -6.57 -28.94 11.47
N LEU A 49 -7.51 -28.27 10.82
CA LEU A 49 -8.92 -28.65 10.80
C LEU A 49 -9.15 -29.80 9.81
N PRO A 50 -10.01 -30.76 10.15
CA PRO A 50 -10.43 -31.80 9.23
C PRO A 50 -11.00 -31.26 7.91
N SER A 51 -10.77 -31.98 6.81
CA SER A 51 -11.25 -31.59 5.47
C SER A 51 -12.78 -31.48 5.39
N ASN A 52 -13.50 -32.25 6.21
CA ASN A 52 -14.96 -32.24 6.33
C ASN A 52 -15.52 -31.07 7.17
N THR A 53 -14.67 -30.19 7.72
CA THR A 53 -15.14 -29.03 8.49
C THR A 53 -16.09 -28.19 7.66
N SER A 54 -17.23 -27.83 8.25
CA SER A 54 -18.30 -27.09 7.57
C SER A 54 -17.82 -25.70 7.14
N THR A 55 -18.30 -25.24 5.99
CA THR A 55 -18.01 -23.89 5.49
C THR A 55 -18.54 -22.81 6.43
N ALA A 56 -19.72 -23.02 7.01
CA ALA A 56 -20.35 -22.08 7.93
C ALA A 56 -19.50 -21.88 9.18
N THR A 57 -18.91 -22.96 9.72
CA THR A 57 -18.00 -22.88 10.86
C THR A 57 -16.77 -22.05 10.51
N ILE A 58 -16.16 -22.24 9.35
CA ILE A 58 -14.97 -21.48 8.94
C ILE A 58 -15.27 -20.00 8.78
N LEU A 59 -16.39 -19.66 8.15
CA LEU A 59 -16.83 -18.27 8.00
C LEU A 59 -17.14 -17.64 9.37
N SER A 60 -17.77 -18.37 10.29
CA SER A 60 -18.06 -17.86 11.65
C SER A 60 -16.82 -17.60 12.49
N LEU A 61 -15.69 -18.25 12.20
CA LEU A 61 -14.43 -17.99 12.88
C LEU A 61 -13.83 -16.62 12.49
N GLY A 62 -14.28 -16.01 11.39
CA GLY A 62 -13.79 -14.71 10.92
C GLY A 62 -12.31 -14.72 10.50
N VAL A 63 -11.74 -15.91 10.30
CA VAL A 63 -10.30 -16.09 9.99
C VAL A 63 -9.98 -15.73 8.54
N SER A 64 -10.99 -15.67 7.67
CA SER A 64 -10.77 -15.36 6.26
C SER A 64 -11.94 -14.65 5.62
N ASN A 65 -11.60 -13.68 4.79
CA ASN A 65 -12.54 -13.02 3.90
C ASN A 65 -12.81 -13.89 2.66
N THR A 66 -14.01 -13.78 2.11
CA THR A 66 -14.34 -14.37 0.80
C THR A 66 -13.63 -13.63 -0.33
N LEU A 67 -13.50 -14.26 -1.51
CA LEU A 67 -12.88 -13.58 -2.65
C LEU A 67 -13.60 -12.28 -3.03
N ASP A 68 -14.93 -12.27 -2.94
CA ASP A 68 -15.73 -11.08 -3.27
C ASP A 68 -15.48 -9.93 -2.29
N GLU A 69 -15.40 -10.20 -0.98
CA GLU A 69 -15.03 -9.20 0.03
C GLU A 69 -13.62 -8.63 -0.23
N VAL A 70 -12.68 -9.51 -0.59
CA VAL A 70 -11.30 -9.12 -0.92
C VAL A 70 -11.25 -8.22 -2.15
N ILE A 71 -12.03 -8.54 -3.19
CA ILE A 71 -12.15 -7.72 -4.40
C ILE A 71 -12.79 -6.37 -4.07
N GLU A 72 -13.87 -6.36 -3.29
CA GLU A 72 -14.56 -5.15 -2.86
C GLU A 72 -13.62 -4.23 -2.07
N ALA A 73 -12.93 -4.76 -1.05
CA ALA A 73 -11.98 -4.03 -0.23
C ALA A 73 -10.85 -3.41 -1.08
N THR A 74 -10.37 -4.15 -2.08
CA THR A 74 -9.34 -3.66 -3.00
C THR A 74 -9.85 -2.52 -3.88
N ASN A 75 -11.05 -2.68 -4.45
CA ASN A 75 -11.67 -1.66 -5.29
C ASN A 75 -11.95 -0.38 -4.49
N ALA A 76 -12.47 -0.50 -3.27
CA ALA A 76 -12.69 0.63 -2.37
C ALA A 76 -11.36 1.37 -2.07
N SER A 77 -10.30 0.62 -1.75
CA SER A 77 -8.97 1.18 -1.48
C SER A 77 -8.40 1.93 -2.70
N GLN A 78 -8.55 1.35 -3.90
CA GLN A 78 -8.10 1.98 -5.15
C GLN A 78 -8.90 3.24 -5.48
N GLN A 79 -10.22 3.22 -5.28
CA GLN A 79 -11.07 4.39 -5.45
C GLN A 79 -10.65 5.51 -4.49
N GLN A 80 -10.43 5.19 -3.22
CA GLN A 80 -9.95 6.17 -2.23
C GLN A 80 -8.59 6.76 -2.62
N ARG A 81 -7.65 5.93 -3.08
CA ARG A 81 -6.36 6.40 -3.60
C ARG A 81 -6.51 7.36 -4.78
N LEU A 82 -7.45 7.08 -5.70
CA LEU A 82 -7.72 7.95 -6.84
C LEU A 82 -8.30 9.30 -6.39
N LEU A 83 -9.17 9.31 -5.38
CA LEU A 83 -9.73 10.54 -4.80
C LEU A 83 -8.66 11.46 -4.21
N CYS A 84 -7.55 10.91 -3.69
CA CYS A 84 -6.46 11.71 -3.11
C CYS A 84 -5.63 12.49 -4.15
N SER A 85 -5.84 12.29 -5.45
CA SER A 85 -5.05 12.96 -6.51
C SER A 85 -5.93 13.74 -7.47
N ILE A 86 -5.43 14.87 -7.99
CA ILE A 86 -6.15 15.68 -8.99
C ILE A 86 -6.45 14.84 -10.25
N THR A 87 -5.46 14.10 -10.74
CA THR A 87 -5.61 13.23 -11.91
C THR A 87 -6.61 12.10 -11.66
N GLY A 88 -6.53 11.44 -10.50
CA GLY A 88 -7.44 10.36 -10.15
C GLY A 88 -8.89 10.83 -9.99
N ARG A 89 -9.13 12.00 -9.40
CA ARG A 89 -10.47 12.63 -9.36
C ARG A 89 -11.04 12.88 -10.74
N ARG A 90 -10.23 13.42 -11.68
CA ARG A 90 -10.65 13.60 -13.07
C ARG A 90 -11.02 12.28 -13.76
N ILE A 91 -10.26 11.21 -13.51
CA ILE A 91 -10.57 9.87 -14.05
C ILE A 91 -11.90 9.36 -13.50
N LEU A 92 -12.12 9.47 -12.19
CA LEU A 92 -13.37 9.03 -11.55
C LEU A 92 -14.59 9.80 -12.09
N GLN A 93 -14.47 11.13 -12.25
CA GLN A 93 -15.52 11.96 -12.86
C GLN A 93 -15.83 11.52 -14.30
N ARG A 94 -14.81 11.24 -15.12
CA ARG A 94 -15.00 10.76 -16.50
C ARG A 94 -15.70 9.39 -16.56
N LEU A 95 -15.47 8.53 -15.57
CA LEU A 95 -16.11 7.23 -15.45
C LEU A 95 -17.51 7.30 -14.83
N GLY A 96 -17.98 8.49 -14.45
CA GLY A 96 -19.31 8.69 -13.87
C GLY A 96 -19.42 8.28 -12.39
N TYR A 97 -18.30 8.04 -11.71
CA TYR A 97 -18.31 7.83 -10.27
C TYR A 97 -18.56 9.16 -9.55
N LYS A 98 -19.53 9.19 -8.64
CA LYS A 98 -19.72 10.30 -7.72
C LYS A 98 -18.52 10.33 -6.77
N SER A 99 -17.54 11.17 -7.06
CA SER A 99 -16.49 11.46 -6.08
C SER A 99 -17.18 12.08 -4.88
N ARG A 100 -17.19 11.38 -3.73
CA ARG A 100 -17.44 12.05 -2.45
C ARG A 100 -16.37 13.14 -2.39
N ASP A 101 -16.76 14.40 -2.41
CA ASP A 101 -15.83 15.51 -2.49
C ASP A 101 -15.03 15.59 -1.19
N ILE A 102 -13.98 14.77 -1.07
CA ILE A 102 -12.94 14.91 -0.03
C ILE A 102 -12.30 16.32 -0.13
N ALA A 103 -12.50 16.99 -1.27
CA ALA A 103 -12.16 18.40 -1.46
C ALA A 103 -12.86 19.35 -0.46
N GLU A 104 -14.03 19.00 0.09
CA GLU A 104 -14.80 19.92 0.95
C GLU A 104 -14.12 20.21 2.30
N ASP A 105 -13.23 19.34 2.76
CA ASP A 105 -12.51 19.53 4.04
C ASP A 105 -11.02 19.89 3.90
N MET A 106 -10.51 20.01 2.67
CA MET A 106 -9.14 20.47 2.46
C MET A 106 -9.05 21.99 2.66
N LYS A 107 -8.91 22.41 3.91
CA LYS A 107 -8.59 23.80 4.24
C LYS A 107 -7.15 24.10 3.84
N ASP A 108 -6.97 25.25 3.21
CA ASP A 108 -5.62 25.72 2.88
C ASP A 108 -4.85 25.96 4.17
N LEU A 109 -3.60 25.49 4.23
CA LEU A 109 -2.78 25.63 5.42
C LEU A 109 -2.44 27.12 5.61
N PRO A 110 -2.62 27.70 6.82
CA PRO A 110 -2.20 29.07 7.10
C PRO A 110 -0.75 29.30 6.67
N LYS A 111 -0.47 30.47 6.08
CA LYS A 111 0.85 30.79 5.52
C LYS A 111 1.97 30.61 6.55
N ASP A 112 1.73 31.04 7.77
CA ASP A 112 2.67 30.97 8.89
C ASP A 112 3.15 29.53 9.15
N VAL A 113 2.22 28.57 9.13
CA VAL A 113 2.54 27.14 9.31
C VAL A 113 3.21 26.58 8.06
N ARG A 114 2.76 26.99 6.86
CA ARG A 114 3.35 26.52 5.59
C ARG A 114 4.82 26.93 5.45
N GLU A 115 5.18 28.11 5.95
CA GLU A 115 6.56 28.62 5.89
C GLU A 115 7.49 27.92 6.89
N GLU A 116 6.97 27.39 8.00
CA GLU A 116 7.72 26.57 8.94
C GLU A 116 7.97 25.13 8.44
N LEU A 117 7.07 24.61 7.58
CA LEU A 117 7.21 23.27 7.02
C LEU A 117 8.36 23.19 5.99
N THR A 118 9.47 22.60 6.41
CA THR A 118 10.59 22.27 5.50
C THR A 118 10.37 20.89 4.87
N ILE A 119 9.62 20.83 3.77
CA ILE A 119 9.43 19.60 3.00
C ILE A 119 10.58 19.48 1.98
N SER A 120 11.42 18.46 2.13
CA SER A 120 12.46 18.19 1.15
C SER A 120 11.83 17.69 -0.15
N PRO A 121 12.27 18.19 -1.33
CA PRO A 121 11.74 17.71 -2.60
C PRO A 121 12.06 16.22 -2.79
N LEU A 122 11.14 15.51 -3.44
CA LEU A 122 11.40 14.13 -3.87
C LEU A 122 12.65 14.09 -4.77
N PRO A 123 13.51 13.08 -4.62
CA PRO A 123 14.67 12.85 -5.48
C PRO A 123 14.32 12.88 -6.97
N ARG A 124 14.98 13.75 -7.75
CA ARG A 124 14.95 13.64 -9.22
C ARG A 124 15.73 12.39 -9.67
N ASN A 125 15.23 11.71 -10.71
CA ASN A 125 15.82 10.52 -11.35
C ASN A 125 15.82 9.22 -10.52
N MET A 126 14.74 8.88 -9.83
CA MET A 126 14.64 7.68 -8.97
C MET A 126 14.74 6.32 -9.71
N ASN A 127 14.92 6.34 -11.04
CA ASN A 127 15.15 5.17 -11.88
C ASN A 127 16.43 4.42 -11.43
N PRO A 128 16.39 3.06 -11.33
CA PRO A 128 17.53 2.22 -10.95
C PRO A 128 18.85 2.56 -11.63
N ALA A 129 18.83 2.86 -12.93
CA ALA A 129 20.03 3.14 -13.73
C ALA A 129 20.84 4.37 -13.27
N TYR A 130 20.20 5.31 -12.55
CA TYR A 130 20.84 6.55 -12.09
C TYR A 130 21.10 6.57 -10.57
N ARG A 131 20.87 5.46 -9.87
CA ARG A 131 21.08 5.36 -8.41
C ARG A 131 22.56 5.37 -8.05
N GLU A 132 23.38 4.66 -8.83
CA GLU A 132 24.83 4.54 -8.59
C GLU A 132 25.54 5.90 -8.69
N GLY A 133 25.18 6.71 -9.70
CA GLY A 133 25.74 8.04 -9.89
C GLY A 133 25.46 9.03 -8.76
N ARG A 134 24.43 8.80 -7.94
CA ARG A 134 24.15 9.59 -6.73
C ARG A 134 24.85 9.05 -5.48
N ALA A 135 25.03 7.74 -5.38
CA ALA A 135 25.68 7.11 -4.25
C ALA A 135 27.18 7.44 -4.20
N VAL A 136 27.85 7.54 -5.35
CA VAL A 136 29.29 7.81 -5.43
C VAL A 136 29.68 9.16 -4.79
N PRO A 137 29.07 10.31 -5.14
CA PRO A 137 29.37 11.59 -4.50
C PRO A 137 29.07 11.60 -2.98
N LEU A 138 28.01 10.91 -2.56
CA LEU A 138 27.63 10.79 -1.16
C LEU A 138 28.63 9.96 -0.37
N GLN A 139 29.12 8.85 -0.94
CA GLN A 139 30.17 8.02 -0.35
C GLN A 139 31.47 8.80 -0.19
N VAL A 140 31.84 9.62 -1.18
CA VAL A 140 33.01 10.50 -1.09
C VAL A 140 32.86 11.54 0.03
N ARG A 141 31.66 12.10 0.23
CA ARG A 141 31.42 13.13 1.26
C ARG A 141 31.26 12.58 2.68
N TYR A 142 30.61 11.43 2.83
CA TYR A 142 30.12 10.96 4.13
C TYR A 142 30.64 9.56 4.52
N GLY A 143 31.32 8.85 3.62
CA GLY A 143 31.79 7.48 3.86
C GLY A 143 32.84 7.31 4.97
N GLY A 144 33.51 8.39 5.38
CA GLY A 144 34.44 8.39 6.52
C GLY A 144 33.77 8.52 7.90
N ARG A 145 32.43 8.60 7.97
CA ARG A 145 31.71 8.80 9.24
C ARG A 145 31.11 7.47 9.72
N PRO A 146 31.33 7.07 10.99
CA PRO A 146 30.98 5.73 11.48
C PRO A 146 29.47 5.42 11.60
N TYR A 147 28.57 6.39 11.35
CA TYR A 147 27.13 6.25 11.56
C TYR A 147 26.27 6.77 10.40
N VAL A 148 26.77 6.71 9.17
CA VAL A 148 26.01 7.16 7.98
C VAL A 148 25.41 5.96 7.26
N LEU A 149 24.09 5.91 7.20
CA LEU A 149 23.30 4.92 6.46
C LEU A 149 22.57 5.64 5.31
N TYR A 150 22.64 5.10 4.10
CA TYR A 150 21.97 5.66 2.93
C TYR A 150 20.67 4.90 2.66
N THR A 151 19.52 5.53 2.89
CA THR A 151 18.21 4.92 2.63
C THR A 151 17.71 5.13 1.20
N ASP A 152 18.19 6.16 0.48
CA ASP A 152 17.85 6.37 -0.95
C ASP A 152 18.86 7.23 -1.74
N ALA A 153 20.13 7.28 -1.28
CA ALA A 153 21.23 8.04 -1.90
C ALA A 153 20.83 9.47 -2.34
N THR A 154 20.17 10.23 -1.47
CA THR A 154 19.83 11.63 -1.73
C THR A 154 20.33 12.57 -0.65
N GLU A 155 20.92 13.68 -1.08
CA GLU A 155 21.38 14.72 -0.18
C GLU A 155 20.23 15.69 0.09
N HIS A 156 19.78 15.77 1.33
CA HIS A 156 18.80 16.76 1.74
C HIS A 156 19.53 18.05 2.11
N LEU A 157 19.38 19.09 1.27
CA LEU A 157 19.81 20.45 1.60
C LEU A 157 18.92 20.98 2.73
N ARG A 158 19.40 20.86 3.97
CA ARG A 158 18.75 21.48 5.12
C ARG A 158 18.86 22.99 4.94
N LYS A 159 17.74 23.66 4.62
CA LYS A 159 17.68 25.13 4.58
C LYS A 159 18.06 25.60 5.99
N LYS A 160 19.18 26.32 6.14
CA LYS A 160 19.57 26.89 7.44
C LYS A 160 18.46 27.84 7.87
N LEU A 161 17.76 27.52 8.96
CA LEU A 161 16.90 28.45 9.66
C LEU A 161 17.78 29.57 10.23
N THR A 162 17.98 30.64 9.47
CA THR A 162 18.47 31.90 10.03
C THR A 162 17.34 32.46 10.88
N ARG A 163 17.30 32.11 12.17
CA ARG A 163 16.51 32.86 13.15
C ARG A 163 17.10 34.27 13.17
N LYS A 164 16.42 35.24 12.56
CA LYS A 164 16.67 36.65 12.86
C LYS A 164 16.21 36.85 14.31
N SER A 165 17.17 36.97 15.22
CA SER A 165 16.92 37.51 16.56
C SER A 165 16.44 38.96 16.39
N GLN A 166 15.26 39.26 16.93
CA GLN A 166 14.86 40.62 17.28
C GLN A 166 15.77 41.16 18.40
#